data_AF-A0A2E5WPX8-F1
#
_entry.id   AF-A0A2E5WPX8-F1
#
_cell.length_a   1.000
_cell.length_b   1.000
_cell.length_c   1.000
_cell.angle_alpha   90.00
_cell.angle_beta   90.00
_cell.angle_gamma   90.00
#
_symmetry.space_group_name_H-M   'P 1'
#
loop_
_entity.id
_entity.type
_entity.pdbx_description
1 polymer ?
#
loop_
_entity_poly.entity_id
_entity_poly.type
_entity_poly.pdbx_seq_one_letter_code
_entity_poly.pdbx_strand_id
1 'polypeptide(L)'
;MAIVSHMAPCPPGFKPKWRDMLEENADIYRRMPEDLTLCVEELVPWFMKKVNWKWEPWVGPKPDEEMAKVCVSFLACLLIVNRSKKDLAHFHTFVFHPACLKDDEGETWAGWASSRGHIEQSWPSTRRGMRDGEDNHCVTIHEFAHMIDFRTPSSASIPHFDSSSVHREYEAFLNSEYKDLTKAWEKVSGCAAIRKYATTDKCEFLTCATESFFENAERLKFLRPQVYGWMKRIYKMDPHQWSERVSAAELRNIRNEHWDQWDYETTWHSKRYDAETLWPEGVPAKDYAAWSAAEIEARLDEERARIERERREAAERAAREKKEKEERERKEREEQEKRLEEAERERRKEAERKWRERYLLNNRTVIVEYPNGMPQLKYKLVDGHREGLMQRWDEQGNLREETEYSRGRKQGMVTYYYSDGQKEMVGFYILDERAGLWRGWHEDGTKSFQSQYRDGQLHKWEQFSEDGTSRTYGKAESRFGH
;
A
#
# COMPACT_ATOMS: atom_id res chain seq x y z
N MET A 1 14.27 -7.68 -25.42
CA MET A 1 15.59 -7.51 -24.80
C MET A 1 16.40 -8.79 -25.03
N ALA A 2 17.70 -8.69 -25.27
CA ALA A 2 18.57 -9.87 -25.32
C ALA A 2 18.60 -10.50 -23.91
N ILE A 3 18.35 -11.80 -23.83
CA ILE A 3 18.46 -12.53 -22.56
C ILE A 3 19.94 -12.79 -22.36
N VAL A 4 20.47 -12.07 -21.37
CA VAL A 4 21.89 -11.96 -21.06
C VAL A 4 22.19 -12.64 -19.74
N SER A 5 23.38 -13.22 -19.64
CA SER A 5 23.97 -13.81 -18.45
C SER A 5 24.14 -12.83 -17.28
N HIS A 6 24.09 -11.52 -17.55
CA HIS A 6 24.02 -10.45 -16.55
C HIS A 6 23.42 -9.16 -17.12
N MET A 7 22.85 -8.33 -16.25
CA MET A 7 22.10 -7.12 -16.66
C MET A 7 22.97 -5.88 -16.91
N ALA A 8 24.26 -5.92 -16.57
CA ALA A 8 25.15 -4.78 -16.80
C ALA A 8 25.30 -4.43 -18.30
N PRO A 9 25.39 -3.13 -18.65
CA PRO A 9 25.63 -2.68 -20.02
C PRO A 9 27.00 -3.16 -20.53
N CYS A 10 27.21 -3.12 -21.85
CA CYS A 10 28.50 -3.50 -22.43
C CYS A 10 29.56 -2.43 -22.18
N PRO A 11 30.79 -2.80 -21.77
CA PRO A 11 31.91 -1.88 -21.66
C PRO A 11 32.23 -1.16 -22.98
N PRO A 12 32.91 0.00 -22.95
CA PRO A 12 33.21 0.78 -24.14
C PRO A 12 33.95 -0.03 -25.20
N GLY A 13 33.38 -0.08 -26.41
CA GLY A 13 33.95 -0.81 -27.56
C GLY A 13 33.59 -2.29 -27.62
N PHE A 14 32.99 -2.86 -26.57
CA PHE A 14 32.41 -4.21 -26.61
C PHE A 14 31.01 -4.14 -27.22
N LYS A 15 30.71 -5.01 -28.19
CA LYS A 15 29.43 -5.00 -28.90
C LYS A 15 28.43 -5.93 -28.21
N PRO A 16 27.15 -5.55 -28.03
CA PRO A 16 26.13 -6.43 -27.45
C PRO A 16 26.05 -7.82 -28.09
N LYS A 17 26.10 -7.90 -29.43
CA LYS A 17 26.11 -9.19 -30.14
C LYS A 17 27.28 -10.11 -29.81
N TRP A 18 28.41 -9.58 -29.32
CA TRP A 18 29.55 -10.40 -28.91
C TRP A 18 29.27 -11.13 -27.61
N ARG A 19 28.47 -10.52 -26.70
CA ARG A 19 27.96 -11.18 -25.50
C ARG A 19 27.14 -12.40 -25.88
N ASP A 20 26.19 -12.24 -26.81
CA ASP A 20 25.34 -13.34 -27.28
C ASP A 20 26.18 -14.50 -27.86
N MET A 21 27.20 -14.18 -28.66
CA MET A 21 28.12 -15.17 -29.22
C MET A 21 28.87 -15.95 -28.14
N LEU A 22 29.36 -15.27 -27.09
CA LEU A 22 30.09 -15.90 -25.99
C LEU A 22 29.17 -16.76 -25.13
N GLU A 23 27.99 -16.27 -24.78
CA GLU A 23 27.00 -17.03 -24.01
C GLU A 23 26.59 -18.32 -24.71
N GLU A 24 26.49 -18.32 -26.04
CA GLU A 24 26.13 -19.51 -26.81
C GLU A 24 27.29 -20.50 -26.99
N ASN A 25 28.54 -20.02 -27.06
CA ASN A 25 29.66 -20.83 -27.55
C ASN A 25 30.77 -21.09 -26.52
N ALA A 26 30.85 -20.33 -25.43
CA ALA A 26 31.90 -20.43 -24.43
C ALA A 26 31.32 -20.84 -23.06
N ASP A 27 31.64 -22.04 -22.58
CA ASP A 27 31.13 -22.56 -21.31
C ASP A 27 31.66 -21.79 -20.10
N ILE A 28 32.97 -21.56 -20.08
CA ILE A 28 33.63 -20.80 -19.02
C ILE A 28 33.00 -19.40 -18.88
N TYR A 29 32.61 -18.76 -19.99
CA TYR A 29 31.94 -17.45 -19.96
C TYR A 29 30.67 -17.46 -19.11
N ARG A 30 29.85 -18.50 -19.22
CA ARG A 30 28.59 -18.64 -18.45
C ARG A 30 28.82 -18.88 -16.96
N ARG A 31 29.99 -19.40 -16.58
CA ARG A 31 30.37 -19.65 -15.17
C ARG A 31 30.99 -18.43 -14.50
N MET A 32 31.54 -17.49 -15.28
CA MET A 32 32.30 -16.37 -14.73
C MET A 32 31.46 -15.35 -13.95
N PRO A 33 31.93 -14.86 -12.78
CA PRO A 33 31.35 -13.74 -12.04
C PRO A 33 31.23 -12.45 -12.88
N GLU A 34 30.25 -11.59 -12.58
CA GLU A 34 29.81 -10.45 -13.40
C GLU A 34 30.89 -9.40 -13.49
N ASP A 35 31.46 -9.05 -12.34
CA ASP A 35 32.58 -8.15 -12.18
C ASP A 35 33.78 -8.59 -13.04
N LEU A 36 34.05 -9.89 -13.05
CA LEU A 36 35.13 -10.46 -13.85
C LEU A 36 34.80 -10.50 -15.34
N THR A 37 33.57 -10.86 -15.69
CA THR A 37 33.07 -10.88 -17.07
C THR A 37 33.17 -9.50 -17.70
N LEU A 38 32.72 -8.46 -17.01
CA LEU A 38 32.85 -7.07 -17.47
C LEU A 38 34.30 -6.66 -17.71
N CYS A 39 35.22 -7.08 -16.83
CA CYS A 39 36.65 -6.81 -17.02
C CYS A 39 37.22 -7.53 -18.26
N VAL A 40 36.77 -8.75 -18.56
CA VAL A 40 37.18 -9.44 -19.79
C VAL A 40 36.57 -8.78 -21.02
N GLU A 41 35.29 -8.41 -20.97
CA GLU A 41 34.61 -7.68 -22.05
C GLU A 41 35.32 -6.36 -22.39
N GLU A 42 35.85 -5.63 -21.40
CA GLU A 42 36.67 -4.42 -21.62
C GLU A 42 38.00 -4.73 -22.35
N LEU A 43 38.56 -5.92 -22.16
CA LEU A 43 39.83 -6.34 -22.78
C LEU A 43 39.68 -6.87 -24.21
N VAL A 44 38.56 -7.53 -24.52
CA VAL A 44 38.32 -8.18 -25.82
C VAL A 44 38.50 -7.23 -27.02
N PRO A 45 37.95 -5.99 -27.04
CA PRO A 45 38.13 -5.08 -28.17
C PRO A 45 39.60 -4.73 -28.42
N TRP A 46 40.38 -4.52 -27.35
CA TRP A 46 41.81 -4.26 -27.43
C TRP A 46 42.55 -5.45 -28.04
N PHE A 47 42.26 -6.66 -27.57
CA PHE A 47 42.92 -7.87 -28.05
C PHE A 47 42.56 -8.14 -29.52
N MET A 48 41.28 -8.05 -29.88
CA MET A 48 40.84 -8.22 -31.27
C MET A 48 41.54 -7.28 -32.25
N LYS A 49 41.76 -6.01 -31.84
CA LYS A 49 42.46 -5.00 -32.65
C LYS A 49 43.97 -5.28 -32.75
N LYS A 50 44.58 -5.86 -31.71
CA LYS A 50 46.01 -6.17 -31.64
C LYS A 50 46.40 -7.34 -32.56
N VAL A 51 45.54 -8.33 -32.70
CA VAL A 51 45.87 -9.60 -33.36
C VAL A 51 45.73 -9.50 -34.88
N ASN A 52 46.75 -10.01 -35.57
CA ASN A 52 46.71 -10.29 -37.00
C ASN A 52 46.05 -11.65 -37.24
N TRP A 53 44.80 -11.63 -37.69
CA TRP A 53 43.99 -12.83 -37.91
C TRP A 53 44.20 -13.38 -39.32
N LYS A 54 44.65 -14.63 -39.42
CA LYS A 54 44.82 -15.34 -40.69
C LYS A 54 43.93 -16.58 -40.75
N TRP A 55 43.55 -16.96 -41.96
CA TRP A 55 42.75 -18.15 -42.25
C TRP A 55 43.47 -18.93 -43.33
N GLU A 56 43.77 -20.19 -43.07
CA GLU A 56 44.22 -21.10 -44.12
C GLU A 56 43.09 -21.42 -45.11
N PRO A 57 43.42 -21.92 -46.33
CA PRO A 57 42.44 -22.32 -47.32
C PRO A 57 41.38 -23.27 -46.73
N TRP A 58 40.13 -22.88 -46.86
CA TRP A 58 39.01 -23.58 -46.25
C TRP A 58 38.24 -24.40 -47.27
N VAL A 59 37.88 -25.64 -46.92
CA VAL A 59 37.00 -26.50 -47.73
C VAL A 59 35.72 -26.77 -46.94
N GLY A 60 34.56 -26.40 -47.50
CA GLY A 60 33.25 -26.54 -46.85
C GLY A 60 32.74 -25.24 -46.19
N PRO A 61 31.68 -25.31 -45.36
CA PRO A 61 31.12 -24.12 -44.71
C PRO A 61 32.15 -23.51 -43.75
N LYS A 62 32.54 -22.26 -44.03
CA LYS A 62 33.44 -21.50 -43.18
C LYS A 62 32.72 -21.11 -41.88
N PRO A 63 33.37 -21.17 -40.71
CA PRO A 63 32.79 -20.66 -39.49
C PRO A 63 32.55 -19.15 -39.57
N ASP A 64 31.62 -18.67 -38.74
CA ASP A 64 31.47 -17.25 -38.49
C ASP A 64 32.80 -16.70 -37.94
N GLU A 65 33.47 -15.89 -38.76
CA GLU A 65 34.77 -15.34 -38.41
C GLU A 65 34.71 -14.39 -37.23
N GLU A 66 33.63 -13.62 -37.09
CA GLU A 66 33.50 -12.66 -35.99
C GLU A 66 33.32 -13.43 -34.67
N MET A 67 32.43 -14.43 -34.66
CA MET A 67 32.25 -15.32 -33.51
C MET A 67 33.56 -16.04 -33.14
N ALA A 68 34.28 -16.58 -34.13
CA ALA A 68 35.56 -17.24 -33.90
C ALA A 68 36.59 -16.31 -33.25
N LYS A 69 36.75 -15.09 -33.80
CA LYS A 69 37.67 -14.07 -33.28
C LYS A 69 37.27 -13.65 -31.86
N VAL A 70 35.99 -13.44 -31.60
CA VAL A 70 35.46 -13.04 -30.27
C VAL A 70 35.73 -14.13 -29.23
N CYS A 71 35.42 -15.40 -29.53
CA CYS A 71 35.60 -16.48 -28.55
C CYS A 71 37.09 -16.74 -28.24
N VAL A 72 37.96 -16.73 -29.26
CA VAL A 72 39.42 -16.83 -29.06
C VAL A 72 39.94 -15.64 -28.25
N SER A 73 39.45 -14.43 -28.54
CA SER A 73 39.84 -13.23 -27.80
C SER A 73 39.40 -13.28 -26.34
N PHE A 74 38.19 -13.79 -26.06
CA PHE A 74 37.70 -14.02 -24.71
C PHE A 74 38.63 -14.96 -23.94
N LEU A 75 38.95 -16.13 -24.50
CA LEU A 75 39.82 -17.11 -23.83
C LEU A 75 41.23 -16.59 -23.59
N ALA A 76 41.78 -15.80 -24.51
CA ALA A 76 43.07 -15.13 -24.29
C ALA A 76 42.99 -14.07 -23.18
N CYS A 77 41.93 -13.25 -23.20
CA CYS A 77 41.74 -12.18 -22.22
C CYS A 77 41.41 -12.71 -20.81
N LEU A 78 40.72 -13.85 -20.72
CA LEU A 78 40.49 -14.58 -19.47
C LEU A 78 41.79 -14.79 -18.71
N LEU A 79 42.84 -15.26 -19.39
CA LEU A 79 44.14 -15.55 -18.76
C LEU A 79 44.83 -14.30 -18.22
N ILE A 80 44.49 -13.11 -18.70
CA ILE A 80 45.17 -11.86 -18.32
C ILE A 80 44.28 -10.82 -17.63
N VAL A 81 43.03 -11.14 -17.31
CA VAL A 81 42.07 -10.17 -16.75
C VAL A 81 42.59 -9.49 -15.47
N ASN A 82 43.23 -10.27 -14.58
CA ASN A 82 43.89 -9.76 -13.37
C ASN A 82 45.42 -9.73 -13.48
N ARG A 83 45.95 -9.88 -14.71
CA ARG A 83 47.38 -9.82 -15.02
C ARG A 83 47.69 -8.61 -15.89
N SER A 84 48.95 -8.50 -16.33
CA SER A 84 49.38 -7.37 -17.15
C SER A 84 49.23 -7.69 -18.63
N LYS A 85 48.74 -6.74 -19.44
CA LYS A 85 48.79 -6.81 -20.91
C LYS A 85 50.20 -7.09 -21.47
N LYS A 86 51.25 -6.84 -20.68
CA LYS A 86 52.65 -7.20 -21.00
C LYS A 86 52.85 -8.71 -21.19
N ASP A 87 52.03 -9.56 -20.56
CA ASP A 87 52.06 -11.01 -20.73
C ASP A 87 51.83 -11.43 -22.18
N LEU A 88 50.93 -10.74 -22.89
CA LEU A 88 50.64 -11.02 -24.30
C LEU A 88 51.26 -9.98 -25.24
N ALA A 89 52.24 -9.18 -24.79
CA ALA A 89 52.81 -8.12 -25.62
C ALA A 89 53.51 -8.66 -26.88
N HIS A 90 54.24 -9.77 -26.74
CA HIS A 90 54.98 -10.42 -27.84
C HIS A 90 54.07 -11.18 -28.81
N PHE A 91 52.89 -11.63 -28.37
CA PHE A 91 51.91 -12.29 -29.23
C PHE A 91 51.29 -11.29 -30.23
N HIS A 92 51.18 -11.70 -31.50
CA HIS A 92 50.67 -10.83 -32.57
C HIS A 92 49.88 -11.53 -33.67
N THR A 93 50.01 -12.83 -33.92
CA THR A 93 49.31 -13.51 -35.04
C THR A 93 48.55 -14.75 -34.56
N PHE A 94 47.33 -14.91 -35.04
CA PHE A 94 46.54 -16.13 -34.86
C PHE A 94 46.09 -16.69 -36.21
N VAL A 95 46.35 -17.97 -36.47
CA VAL A 95 46.00 -18.65 -37.72
C VAL A 95 44.96 -19.72 -37.47
N PHE A 96 43.81 -19.61 -38.15
CA PHE A 96 42.75 -20.61 -38.11
C PHE A 96 42.93 -21.65 -39.21
N HIS A 97 42.94 -22.92 -38.82
CA HIS A 97 43.03 -24.07 -39.71
C HIS A 97 41.70 -24.85 -39.78
N PRO A 98 41.30 -25.37 -40.96
CA PRO A 98 40.04 -26.10 -41.16
C PRO A 98 40.04 -27.49 -40.52
N ALA A 99 41.21 -28.08 -40.31
CA ALA A 99 41.41 -29.40 -39.74
C ALA A 99 42.61 -29.39 -38.78
N CYS A 100 42.83 -30.51 -38.09
CA CYS A 100 44.04 -30.68 -37.30
C CYS A 100 45.28 -30.58 -38.18
N LEU A 101 46.32 -29.95 -37.62
CA LEU A 101 47.62 -29.76 -38.24
C LEU A 101 48.31 -31.11 -38.36
N LYS A 102 49.07 -31.32 -39.42
CA LYS A 102 49.98 -32.47 -39.55
C LYS A 102 51.39 -31.95 -39.71
N ASP A 103 52.34 -32.51 -38.98
CA ASP A 103 53.75 -32.27 -39.26
C ASP A 103 54.24 -33.13 -40.42
N ASP A 104 55.49 -32.91 -40.83
CA ASP A 104 56.16 -33.65 -41.91
C ASP A 104 56.31 -35.16 -41.59
N GLU A 105 56.12 -35.56 -40.34
CA GLU A 105 56.18 -36.95 -39.84
C GLU A 105 54.79 -37.60 -39.77
N GLY A 106 53.71 -36.83 -39.98
CA GLY A 106 52.33 -37.31 -40.01
C GLY A 106 51.59 -37.27 -38.67
N GLU A 107 52.23 -36.76 -37.61
CA GLU A 107 51.60 -36.59 -36.31
C GLU A 107 50.60 -35.43 -36.36
N THR A 108 49.44 -35.63 -35.71
CA THR A 108 48.30 -34.72 -35.84
C THR A 108 48.18 -33.85 -34.59
N TRP A 109 48.38 -32.54 -34.75
CA TRP A 109 48.38 -31.57 -33.66
C TRP A 109 47.12 -30.68 -33.71
N ALA A 110 46.53 -30.40 -32.56
CA ALA A 110 45.31 -29.58 -32.46
C ALA A 110 45.59 -28.07 -32.43
N GLY A 111 46.80 -27.69 -32.01
CA GLY A 111 47.30 -26.33 -31.90
C GLY A 111 48.82 -26.32 -31.82
N TRP A 112 49.41 -25.15 -32.08
CA TRP A 112 50.83 -24.90 -31.97
C TRP A 112 51.09 -23.45 -31.57
N ALA A 113 51.84 -23.27 -30.48
CA ALA A 113 52.30 -21.99 -29.95
C ALA A 113 53.80 -21.80 -30.24
N SER A 114 54.15 -20.68 -30.89
CA SER A 114 55.56 -20.31 -31.12
C SER A 114 56.00 -19.19 -30.20
N SER A 115 57.21 -19.31 -29.62
CA SER A 115 57.88 -18.24 -28.86
C SER A 115 58.14 -16.96 -29.68
N ARG A 116 57.95 -17.01 -31.00
CA ARG A 116 57.96 -15.83 -31.89
C ARG A 116 56.64 -15.04 -31.88
N GLY A 117 55.65 -15.42 -31.09
CA GLY A 117 54.41 -14.65 -30.91
C GLY A 117 53.30 -14.96 -31.91
N HIS A 118 53.23 -16.19 -32.41
CA HIS A 118 52.10 -16.65 -33.22
C HIS A 118 51.55 -17.99 -32.74
N ILE A 119 50.24 -18.17 -32.89
CA ILE A 119 49.51 -19.41 -32.61
C ILE A 119 48.82 -19.88 -33.88
N GLU A 120 48.87 -21.19 -34.12
CA GLU A 120 48.13 -21.86 -35.19
C GLU A 120 47.20 -22.90 -34.56
N GLN A 121 45.93 -22.93 -34.94
CA GLN A 121 44.97 -23.82 -34.30
C GLN A 121 43.90 -24.36 -35.23
N SER A 122 43.56 -25.63 -35.03
CA SER A 122 42.40 -26.28 -35.65
C SER A 122 41.10 -25.71 -35.09
N TRP A 123 40.26 -25.16 -35.96
CA TRP A 123 38.97 -24.62 -35.56
C TRP A 123 38.02 -25.69 -34.96
N PRO A 124 37.90 -26.92 -35.51
CA PRO A 124 37.14 -27.97 -34.86
C PRO A 124 37.55 -28.23 -33.40
N SER A 125 38.86 -28.21 -33.11
CA SER A 125 39.40 -28.39 -31.76
C SER A 125 39.12 -27.17 -30.88
N THR A 126 39.33 -25.96 -31.42
CA THR A 126 38.98 -24.69 -30.76
C THR A 126 37.50 -24.70 -30.32
N ARG A 127 36.60 -25.04 -31.25
CA ARG A 127 35.15 -25.08 -31.00
C ARG A 127 34.76 -26.12 -29.95
N ARG A 128 35.46 -27.26 -29.89
CA ARG A 128 35.22 -28.28 -28.87
C ARG A 128 35.61 -27.76 -27.48
N GLY A 129 36.85 -27.28 -27.33
CA GLY A 129 37.35 -26.79 -26.04
C GLY A 129 36.70 -25.49 -25.54
N MET A 130 35.98 -24.76 -26.40
CA MET A 130 35.16 -23.62 -25.95
C MET A 130 33.81 -24.07 -25.39
N ARG A 131 33.25 -25.17 -25.90
CA ARG A 131 31.89 -25.64 -25.57
C ARG A 131 31.83 -26.62 -24.42
N ASP A 132 32.90 -27.36 -24.21
CA ASP A 132 33.06 -28.27 -23.09
C ASP A 132 33.98 -27.60 -22.07
N GLY A 133 33.46 -27.32 -20.88
CA GLY A 133 34.20 -26.68 -19.80
C GLY A 133 34.56 -27.64 -18.66
N GLU A 134 34.49 -28.95 -18.88
CA GLU A 134 34.68 -29.97 -17.83
C GLU A 134 35.68 -31.08 -18.20
N ASP A 135 36.11 -31.17 -19.46
CA ASP A 135 36.96 -32.25 -19.99
C ASP A 135 38.48 -32.08 -19.76
N ASN A 136 38.89 -30.96 -19.14
CA ASN A 136 40.29 -30.54 -18.95
C ASN A 136 41.05 -30.34 -20.27
N HIS A 137 40.34 -29.98 -21.34
CA HIS A 137 40.88 -29.92 -22.70
C HIS A 137 40.36 -28.73 -23.51
N CYS A 138 40.89 -27.55 -23.19
CA CYS A 138 40.78 -26.37 -24.04
C CYS A 138 42.11 -26.00 -24.67
N VAL A 139 42.29 -26.44 -25.91
CA VAL A 139 43.48 -26.16 -26.73
C VAL A 139 43.76 -24.65 -26.81
N THR A 140 42.73 -23.80 -26.84
CA THR A 140 42.95 -22.35 -26.93
C THR A 140 43.55 -21.80 -25.63
N ILE A 141 43.03 -22.21 -24.47
CA ILE A 141 43.61 -21.86 -23.17
C ILE A 141 45.05 -22.40 -23.07
N HIS A 142 45.26 -23.62 -23.55
CA HIS A 142 46.57 -24.26 -23.57
C HIS A 142 47.61 -23.43 -24.35
N GLU A 143 47.32 -23.08 -25.62
CA GLU A 143 48.27 -22.31 -26.44
C GLU A 143 48.52 -20.90 -25.90
N PHE A 144 47.49 -20.25 -25.32
CA PHE A 144 47.70 -18.94 -24.70
C PHE A 144 48.45 -19.04 -23.37
N ALA A 145 48.36 -20.14 -22.62
CA ALA A 145 49.18 -20.37 -21.45
C ALA A 145 50.67 -20.50 -21.83
N HIS A 146 51.00 -21.11 -22.97
CA HIS A 146 52.34 -21.06 -23.55
C HIS A 146 52.79 -19.62 -23.82
N MET A 147 51.90 -18.75 -24.36
CA MET A 147 52.25 -17.33 -24.52
C MET A 147 52.55 -16.64 -23.19
N ILE A 148 51.85 -16.98 -22.10
CA ILE A 148 52.18 -16.44 -20.77
C ILE A 148 53.60 -16.85 -20.34
N ASP A 149 54.00 -18.10 -20.60
CA ASP A 149 55.36 -18.62 -20.31
C ASP A 149 56.42 -17.93 -21.20
N PHE A 150 56.14 -17.75 -22.49
CA PHE A 150 57.04 -17.15 -23.49
C PHE A 150 57.30 -15.65 -23.30
N ARG A 151 56.66 -15.00 -22.32
CA ARG A 151 57.03 -13.63 -21.92
C ARG A 151 58.52 -13.54 -21.56
N THR A 152 59.11 -14.62 -21.05
CA THR A 152 60.55 -14.71 -20.80
C THR A 152 61.21 -15.75 -21.71
N PRO A 153 62.49 -15.58 -22.09
CA PRO A 153 63.17 -16.48 -23.03
C PRO A 153 63.27 -17.94 -22.57
N SER A 154 63.12 -18.21 -21.27
CA SER A 154 63.08 -19.55 -20.71
C SER A 154 61.66 -20.13 -20.80
N SER A 155 61.40 -20.98 -21.80
CA SER A 155 60.17 -21.77 -21.91
C SER A 155 60.24 -22.99 -20.97
N ALA A 156 60.04 -22.74 -19.67
CA ALA A 156 60.29 -23.73 -18.61
C ALA A 156 59.06 -24.03 -17.75
N SER A 157 57.85 -23.67 -18.22
CA SER A 157 56.62 -23.65 -17.42
C SER A 157 56.66 -22.68 -16.24
N ILE A 158 57.46 -21.61 -16.34
CA ILE A 158 57.66 -20.61 -15.30
C ILE A 158 57.21 -19.26 -15.85
N PRO A 159 55.95 -18.86 -15.59
CA PRO A 159 55.46 -17.58 -16.05
C PRO A 159 56.20 -16.44 -15.34
N HIS A 160 56.19 -15.26 -15.94
CA HIS A 160 56.86 -14.10 -15.36
C HIS A 160 56.26 -13.70 -13.99
N PHE A 161 57.13 -13.51 -13.00
CA PHE A 161 56.82 -12.95 -11.68
C PHE A 161 57.67 -11.69 -11.43
N ASP A 162 57.06 -10.63 -10.91
CA ASP A 162 57.78 -9.38 -10.60
C ASP A 162 58.81 -9.55 -9.47
N SER A 163 58.56 -10.52 -8.57
CA SER A 163 59.46 -10.83 -7.45
C SER A 163 60.34 -12.04 -7.75
N SER A 164 61.66 -11.86 -7.65
CA SER A 164 62.63 -12.94 -7.80
C SER A 164 62.51 -14.02 -6.73
N SER A 165 62.00 -13.70 -5.53
CA SER A 165 61.78 -14.72 -4.50
C SER A 165 60.65 -15.66 -4.88
N VAL A 166 59.55 -15.11 -5.40
CA VAL A 166 58.37 -15.87 -5.86
C VAL A 166 58.74 -16.75 -7.05
N HIS A 167 59.56 -16.23 -7.97
CA HIS A 167 60.09 -17.03 -9.08
C HIS A 167 60.83 -18.27 -8.59
N ARG A 168 61.78 -18.13 -7.64
CA ARG A 168 62.54 -19.27 -7.11
C ARG A 168 61.65 -20.25 -6.33
N GLU A 169 60.68 -19.72 -5.59
CA GLU A 169 59.70 -20.53 -4.84
C GLU A 169 58.86 -21.40 -5.79
N TYR A 170 58.32 -20.80 -6.86
CA TYR A 170 57.55 -21.50 -7.88
C TYR A 170 58.41 -22.51 -8.67
N GLU A 171 59.64 -22.14 -9.02
CA GLU A 171 60.57 -23.03 -9.72
C GLU A 171 60.91 -24.27 -8.88
N ALA A 172 61.17 -24.09 -7.59
CA ALA A 172 61.40 -25.19 -6.66
C ALA A 172 60.17 -26.11 -6.55
N PHE A 173 58.99 -25.51 -6.39
CA PHE A 173 57.71 -26.22 -6.41
C PHE A 173 57.51 -27.02 -7.70
N LEU A 174 57.66 -26.38 -8.86
CA LEU A 174 57.48 -27.00 -10.17
C LEU A 174 58.43 -28.19 -10.35
N ASN A 175 59.70 -28.05 -9.96
CA ASN A 175 60.68 -29.13 -10.03
C ASN A 175 60.31 -30.35 -9.15
N SER A 176 59.71 -30.13 -7.99
CA SER A 176 59.21 -31.22 -7.15
C SER A 176 57.90 -31.81 -7.66
N GLU A 177 56.95 -30.96 -8.03
CA GLU A 177 55.59 -31.36 -8.41
C GLU A 177 55.58 -32.09 -9.75
N TYR A 178 56.38 -31.65 -10.72
CA TYR A 178 56.50 -32.33 -12.01
C TYR A 178 56.96 -33.78 -11.84
N LYS A 179 57.99 -34.02 -11.00
CA LYS A 179 58.49 -35.37 -10.71
C LYS A 179 57.42 -36.24 -10.01
N ASP A 180 56.64 -35.65 -9.13
CA ASP A 180 55.54 -36.37 -8.47
C ASP A 180 54.40 -36.69 -9.45
N LEU A 181 54.02 -35.73 -10.29
CA LEU A 181 52.99 -35.90 -11.31
C LEU A 181 53.35 -37.02 -12.30
N THR A 182 54.59 -37.07 -12.79
CA THR A 182 55.07 -38.16 -13.66
C THR A 182 54.93 -39.52 -12.98
N LYS A 183 55.41 -39.66 -11.73
CA LYS A 183 55.27 -40.89 -10.93
C LYS A 183 53.82 -41.27 -10.67
N ALA A 184 52.95 -40.29 -10.46
CA ALA A 184 51.54 -40.51 -10.21
C ALA A 184 50.82 -41.04 -11.45
N TRP A 185 51.25 -40.67 -12.67
CA TRP A 185 50.75 -41.22 -13.92
C TRP A 185 51.32 -42.60 -14.27
N GLU A 186 52.50 -42.96 -13.74
CA GLU A 186 53.06 -44.32 -13.84
C GLU A 186 52.28 -45.33 -12.97
N LYS A 187 51.71 -44.88 -11.85
CA LYS A 187 50.84 -45.69 -11.00
C LYS A 187 49.41 -45.63 -11.56
N VAL A 188 48.76 -46.78 -11.77
CA VAL A 188 47.38 -46.90 -12.30
C VAL A 188 46.34 -46.09 -11.49
N SER A 189 46.68 -45.61 -10.30
CA SER A 189 45.88 -44.71 -9.47
C SER A 189 45.74 -43.27 -10.01
N GLY A 190 46.34 -42.93 -11.16
CA GLY A 190 45.96 -41.82 -12.05
C GLY A 190 45.72 -40.44 -11.41
N CYS A 191 46.63 -39.49 -11.63
CA CYS A 191 46.39 -38.08 -11.33
C CYS A 191 45.45 -37.42 -12.37
N ALA A 192 44.20 -37.87 -12.44
CA ALA A 192 43.20 -37.40 -13.41
C ALA A 192 42.76 -35.92 -13.23
N ALA A 193 43.40 -35.20 -12.30
CA ALA A 193 43.23 -33.75 -12.14
C ALA A 193 43.91 -32.95 -13.26
N ILE A 194 45.03 -33.45 -13.80
CA ILE A 194 45.84 -32.80 -14.85
C ILE A 194 46.09 -33.86 -15.92
N ARG A 195 45.88 -33.53 -17.20
CA ARG A 195 46.03 -34.49 -18.31
C ARG A 195 47.42 -35.13 -18.31
N LYS A 196 47.50 -36.40 -18.71
CA LYS A 196 48.78 -37.14 -18.86
C LYS A 196 49.74 -36.43 -19.81
N TYR A 197 49.23 -35.67 -20.76
CA TYR A 197 50.04 -34.85 -21.67
C TYR A 197 51.00 -33.91 -20.94
N ALA A 198 50.64 -33.44 -19.74
CA ALA A 198 51.52 -32.62 -18.90
C ALA A 198 52.87 -33.30 -18.53
N THR A 199 53.01 -34.62 -18.70
CA THR A 199 54.22 -35.36 -18.38
C THR A 199 55.09 -35.68 -19.60
N THR A 200 54.73 -35.19 -20.81
CA THR A 200 55.54 -35.39 -22.02
C THR A 200 56.78 -34.49 -22.03
N ASP A 201 56.59 -33.21 -21.70
CA ASP A 201 57.64 -32.22 -21.49
C ASP A 201 57.27 -31.35 -20.28
N LYS A 202 58.27 -30.78 -19.63
CA LYS A 202 58.08 -29.85 -18.53
C LYS A 202 57.39 -28.57 -18.99
N CYS A 203 57.55 -28.11 -20.23
CA CYS A 203 56.83 -26.95 -20.77
C CYS A 203 55.31 -27.15 -20.84
N GLU A 204 54.83 -28.40 -20.89
CA GLU A 204 53.39 -28.70 -20.93
C GLU A 204 52.71 -28.72 -19.57
N PHE A 205 53.49 -28.62 -18.49
CA PHE A 205 52.94 -28.64 -17.15
C PHE A 205 52.02 -27.44 -16.88
N LEU A 206 52.50 -26.22 -17.17
CA LEU A 206 51.74 -25.00 -16.89
C LEU A 206 50.45 -24.96 -17.72
N THR A 207 50.52 -25.34 -18.98
CA THR A 207 49.39 -25.29 -19.92
C THR A 207 48.29 -26.28 -19.53
N CYS A 208 48.64 -27.53 -19.26
CA CYS A 208 47.68 -28.52 -18.77
C CYS A 208 47.14 -28.21 -17.37
N ALA A 209 47.96 -27.64 -16.48
CA ALA A 209 47.46 -27.16 -15.18
C ALA A 209 46.46 -26.01 -15.36
N THR A 210 46.67 -25.15 -16.37
CA THR A 210 45.80 -24.00 -16.68
C THR A 210 44.44 -24.46 -17.18
N GLU A 211 44.39 -25.43 -18.09
CA GLU A 211 43.14 -26.04 -18.55
C GLU A 211 42.34 -26.57 -17.34
N SER A 212 42.97 -27.41 -16.51
CA SER A 212 42.34 -27.95 -15.31
C SER A 212 41.91 -26.89 -14.30
N PHE A 213 42.63 -25.76 -14.23
CA PHE A 213 42.31 -24.69 -13.29
C PHE A 213 41.02 -23.95 -13.63
N PHE A 214 40.74 -23.73 -14.92
CA PHE A 214 39.53 -23.05 -15.36
C PHE A 214 38.35 -24.00 -15.57
N GLU A 215 38.60 -25.23 -16.03
CA GLU A 215 37.54 -26.17 -16.36
C GLU A 215 37.12 -26.98 -15.13
N ASN A 216 38.08 -27.60 -14.44
CA ASN A 216 37.83 -28.53 -13.33
C ASN A 216 38.55 -28.13 -12.03
N ALA A 217 38.34 -26.87 -11.64
CA ALA A 217 38.94 -26.23 -10.48
C ALA A 217 38.76 -27.01 -9.18
N GLU A 218 37.57 -27.58 -8.95
CA GLU A 218 37.26 -28.37 -7.76
C GLU A 218 38.11 -29.64 -7.67
N ARG A 219 38.18 -30.40 -8.76
CA ARG A 219 39.01 -31.62 -8.83
C ARG A 219 40.48 -31.29 -8.69
N LEU A 220 40.96 -30.21 -9.32
CA LEU A 220 42.34 -29.75 -9.20
C LEU A 220 42.67 -29.38 -7.76
N LYS A 221 41.79 -28.64 -7.07
CA LYS A 221 41.95 -28.26 -5.66
C LYS A 221 41.95 -29.48 -4.74
N PHE A 222 41.07 -30.45 -4.98
CA PHE A 222 40.97 -31.66 -4.15
C PHE A 222 42.18 -32.58 -4.32
N LEU A 223 42.59 -32.88 -5.55
CA LEU A 223 43.65 -33.85 -5.83
C LEU A 223 45.05 -33.22 -5.77
N ARG A 224 45.20 -31.93 -6.10
CA ARG A 224 46.48 -31.22 -6.23
C ARG A 224 46.39 -29.80 -5.66
N PRO A 225 46.15 -29.64 -4.34
CA PRO A 225 45.91 -28.33 -3.71
C PRO A 225 47.08 -27.34 -3.85
N GLN A 226 48.33 -27.82 -3.90
CA GLN A 226 49.49 -26.95 -4.11
C GLN A 226 49.52 -26.36 -5.51
N VAL A 227 49.24 -27.18 -6.54
CA VAL A 227 49.08 -26.70 -7.93
C VAL A 227 47.97 -25.66 -7.96
N TYR A 228 46.80 -25.99 -7.41
CA TYR A 228 45.67 -25.06 -7.37
C TYR A 228 46.04 -23.72 -6.70
N GLY A 229 46.75 -23.75 -5.57
CA GLY A 229 47.22 -22.54 -4.88
C GLY A 229 48.14 -21.67 -5.74
N TRP A 230 49.05 -22.30 -6.49
CA TRP A 230 49.91 -21.59 -7.44
C TRP A 230 49.14 -21.02 -8.62
N MET A 231 48.20 -21.77 -9.19
CA MET A 231 47.34 -21.28 -10.29
C MET A 231 46.51 -20.08 -9.85
N LYS A 232 45.94 -20.12 -8.64
CA LYS A 232 45.26 -18.99 -8.01
C LYS A 232 46.19 -17.78 -7.86
N ARG A 233 47.46 -17.98 -7.50
CA ARG A 233 48.46 -16.90 -7.39
C ARG A 233 48.88 -16.33 -8.75
N ILE A 234 49.01 -17.19 -9.78
CA ILE A 234 49.38 -16.81 -11.16
C ILE A 234 48.25 -16.00 -11.78
N TYR A 235 47.03 -16.51 -11.76
CA TYR A 235 45.90 -15.90 -12.44
C TYR A 235 45.15 -14.87 -11.59
N LYS A 236 45.40 -14.85 -10.27
CA LYS A 236 44.71 -13.99 -9.29
C LYS A 236 43.19 -14.14 -9.38
N MET A 237 42.74 -15.38 -9.49
CA MET A 237 41.33 -15.78 -9.63
C MET A 237 41.08 -17.06 -8.83
N ASP A 238 39.82 -17.34 -8.52
CA ASP A 238 39.40 -18.56 -7.83
C ASP A 238 38.21 -19.21 -8.57
N PRO A 239 38.47 -19.96 -9.66
CA PRO A 239 37.41 -20.58 -10.45
C PRO A 239 36.61 -21.66 -9.72
N HIS A 240 37.07 -22.11 -8.55
CA HIS A 240 36.30 -23.05 -7.73
C HIS A 240 35.12 -22.36 -7.05
N GLN A 241 35.14 -21.04 -6.90
CA GLN A 241 34.01 -20.25 -6.38
C GLN A 241 33.00 -19.86 -7.46
N TRP A 242 33.26 -20.19 -8.73
CA TRP A 242 32.38 -19.84 -9.83
C TRP A 242 31.20 -20.81 -9.89
N SER A 243 30.06 -20.39 -9.34
CA SER A 243 28.77 -21.07 -9.58
C SER A 243 28.35 -20.88 -11.03
N GLU A 244 27.89 -21.93 -11.70
CA GLU A 244 27.24 -21.79 -13.01
C GLU A 244 26.08 -20.80 -12.88
N ARG A 245 26.12 -19.69 -13.64
CA ARG A 245 25.13 -18.61 -13.48
C ARG A 245 23.80 -18.97 -14.10
N VAL A 246 23.85 -19.53 -15.30
CA VAL A 246 22.71 -19.98 -16.09
C VAL A 246 23.22 -21.06 -17.05
N SER A 247 22.59 -22.23 -17.05
CA SER A 247 22.93 -23.29 -18.01
C SER A 247 22.48 -22.93 -19.43
N ALA A 248 23.11 -23.55 -20.43
CA ALA A 248 22.71 -23.35 -21.84
C ALA A 248 21.25 -23.80 -22.12
N ALA A 249 20.68 -24.68 -21.29
CA ALA A 249 19.28 -25.09 -21.36
C ALA A 249 18.34 -24.02 -20.77
N GLU A 250 18.69 -23.46 -19.61
CA GLU A 250 17.93 -22.37 -18.98
C GLU A 250 17.92 -21.10 -19.83
N LEU A 251 19.06 -20.71 -20.42
CA LEU A 251 19.10 -19.58 -21.37
C LEU A 251 18.16 -19.80 -22.56
N ARG A 252 18.07 -21.03 -23.08
CA ARG A 252 17.15 -21.38 -24.17
C ARG A 252 15.69 -21.32 -23.72
N ASN A 253 15.38 -21.78 -22.51
CA ASN A 253 14.02 -21.72 -21.97
C ASN A 253 13.58 -20.27 -21.75
N ILE A 254 14.41 -19.44 -21.10
CA ILE A 254 14.13 -18.01 -20.92
C ILE A 254 13.94 -17.32 -22.29
N ARG A 255 14.74 -17.69 -23.30
CA ARG A 255 14.63 -17.18 -24.68
C ARG A 255 13.33 -17.57 -25.38
N ASN A 256 12.79 -18.74 -25.04
CA ASN A 256 11.54 -19.23 -25.59
C ASN A 256 10.30 -18.71 -24.81
N GLU A 257 10.36 -18.62 -23.48
CA GLU A 257 9.24 -18.16 -22.64
C GLU A 257 8.91 -16.68 -22.82
N HIS A 258 9.89 -15.85 -23.20
CA HIS A 258 9.67 -14.42 -23.47
C HIS A 258 9.02 -14.13 -24.83
N TRP A 259 8.63 -15.14 -25.62
CA TRP A 259 7.84 -14.93 -26.84
C TRP A 259 6.35 -14.70 -26.57
N ASP A 260 5.78 -15.30 -25.51
CA ASP A 260 4.32 -15.27 -25.25
C ASP A 260 3.84 -14.00 -24.51
N GLN A 261 4.76 -13.21 -23.94
CA GLN A 261 4.46 -11.97 -23.20
C GLN A 261 4.79 -10.69 -23.98
N TRP A 262 5.22 -10.81 -25.24
CA TRP A 262 5.75 -9.69 -26.03
C TRP A 262 4.74 -8.56 -26.32
N ASP A 263 3.44 -8.85 -26.23
CA ASP A 263 2.36 -7.95 -26.69
C ASP A 263 1.68 -7.11 -25.57
N TYR A 264 2.02 -7.27 -24.29
CA TYR A 264 1.27 -6.60 -23.20
C TYR A 264 1.94 -5.40 -22.51
N GLU A 265 3.24 -5.14 -22.66
CA GLU A 265 3.92 -4.07 -21.89
C GLU A 265 4.85 -3.12 -22.66
N THR A 266 5.00 -3.24 -23.98
CA THR A 266 6.13 -2.59 -24.68
C THR A 266 5.89 -1.21 -25.30
N THR A 267 4.72 -0.56 -25.10
CA THR A 267 4.46 0.76 -25.71
C THR A 267 4.61 1.97 -24.79
N TRP A 268 4.79 1.81 -23.48
CA TRP A 268 4.85 2.96 -22.55
C TRP A 268 6.21 3.26 -21.90
N HIS A 269 7.22 2.38 -22.06
CA HIS A 269 8.56 2.58 -21.44
C HIS A 269 9.76 2.51 -22.40
N SER A 270 9.56 2.31 -23.70
CA SER A 270 10.68 2.12 -24.65
C SER A 270 11.59 3.34 -24.84
N LYS A 271 11.14 4.56 -24.50
CA LYS A 271 11.98 5.78 -24.60
C LYS A 271 12.89 6.05 -23.40
N ARG A 272 12.71 5.36 -22.26
CA ARG A 272 13.58 5.54 -21.08
C ARG A 272 14.77 4.58 -21.07
N TYR A 273 14.62 3.40 -21.65
CA TYR A 273 15.62 2.34 -21.59
C TYR A 273 16.88 2.60 -22.42
N ASP A 274 16.80 3.40 -23.49
CA ASP A 274 17.96 3.67 -24.37
C ASP A 274 19.04 4.55 -23.71
N ALA A 275 18.68 5.32 -22.67
CA ALA A 275 19.64 6.09 -21.87
C ALA A 275 20.21 5.30 -20.68
N GLU A 276 19.48 4.28 -20.19
CA GLU A 276 19.81 3.50 -18.99
C GLU A 276 20.72 2.29 -19.29
N THR A 277 21.00 2.00 -20.56
CA THR A 277 21.87 0.89 -21.02
C THR A 277 23.24 1.34 -21.50
N LEU A 278 23.58 2.62 -21.29
CA LEU A 278 24.89 3.15 -21.64
C LEU A 278 25.87 2.96 -20.48
N TRP A 279 27.07 2.54 -20.83
CA TRP A 279 28.15 2.43 -19.88
C TRP A 279 28.48 3.81 -19.27
N PRO A 280 28.59 3.95 -17.94
CA PRO A 280 28.86 5.23 -17.30
C PRO A 280 30.21 5.82 -17.73
N GLU A 281 30.22 7.11 -18.06
CA GLU A 281 31.42 7.79 -18.57
C GLU A 281 32.54 7.81 -17.51
N GLY A 282 33.74 7.40 -17.90
CA GLY A 282 34.93 7.43 -17.04
C GLY A 282 35.02 6.32 -15.98
N VAL A 283 34.07 5.38 -15.93
CA VAL A 283 34.08 4.26 -14.97
C VAL A 283 34.74 3.03 -15.60
N PRO A 284 35.86 2.51 -15.06
CA PRO A 284 36.45 1.25 -15.50
C PRO A 284 35.57 0.04 -15.16
N ALA A 285 35.68 -1.07 -15.91
CA ALA A 285 34.85 -2.27 -15.67
C ALA A 285 34.97 -2.84 -14.26
N LYS A 286 36.19 -2.84 -13.71
CA LYS A 286 36.47 -3.28 -12.33
C LYS A 286 35.73 -2.48 -11.24
N ASP A 287 35.36 -1.23 -11.52
CA ASP A 287 34.75 -0.31 -10.55
C ASP A 287 33.23 -0.20 -10.76
N TYR A 288 32.70 -0.81 -11.83
CA TYR A 288 31.28 -0.73 -12.22
C TYR A 288 30.35 -1.27 -11.13
N ALA A 289 30.68 -2.40 -10.50
CA ALA A 289 29.83 -2.99 -9.47
C ALA A 289 29.65 -2.05 -8.27
N ALA A 290 30.74 -1.41 -7.82
CA ALA A 290 30.70 -0.44 -6.74
C ALA A 290 29.94 0.83 -7.14
N TRP A 291 30.16 1.31 -8.37
CA TRP A 291 29.43 2.46 -8.91
C TRP A 291 27.93 2.20 -9.01
N SER A 292 27.53 1.05 -9.57
CA SER A 292 26.13 0.65 -9.74
C SER A 292 25.41 0.54 -8.39
N ALA A 293 26.05 -0.06 -7.39
CA ALA A 293 25.50 -0.14 -6.04
C ALA A 293 25.28 1.25 -5.42
N ALA A 294 26.25 2.16 -5.55
CA ALA A 294 26.13 3.53 -5.06
C ALA A 294 25.05 4.33 -5.79
N GLU A 295 24.94 4.17 -7.12
CA GLU A 295 23.92 4.82 -7.94
C GLU A 295 22.50 4.32 -7.59
N ILE A 296 22.33 3.01 -7.38
CA ILE A 296 21.07 2.43 -6.91
C ILE A 296 20.72 2.98 -5.52
N GLU A 297 21.68 3.06 -4.61
CA GLU A 297 21.47 3.60 -3.27
C GLU A 297 21.05 5.07 -3.32
N ALA A 298 21.73 5.90 -4.12
CA ALA A 298 21.39 7.31 -4.32
C ALA A 298 19.97 7.49 -4.87
N ARG A 299 19.57 6.68 -5.86
CA ARG A 299 18.19 6.70 -6.41
C ARG A 299 17.16 6.31 -5.36
N LEU A 300 17.46 5.29 -4.56
CA LEU A 300 16.58 4.87 -3.46
C LEU A 300 16.47 5.98 -2.40
N ASP A 301 17.54 6.73 -2.13
CA ASP A 301 17.49 7.91 -1.26
C ASP A 301 16.64 9.04 -1.83
N GLU A 302 16.79 9.36 -3.12
CA GLU A 302 15.94 10.35 -3.80
C GLU A 302 14.46 9.95 -3.77
N GLU A 303 14.17 8.66 -3.99
CA GLU A 303 12.84 8.08 -3.93
C GLU A 303 12.27 8.12 -2.51
N ARG A 304 13.06 7.74 -1.50
CA ARG A 304 12.70 7.89 -0.08
C ARG A 304 12.36 9.34 0.26
N ALA A 305 13.18 10.28 -0.19
CA ALA A 305 12.95 11.70 0.02
C ALA A 305 11.69 12.21 -0.70
N ARG A 306 11.37 11.68 -1.88
CA ARG A 306 10.11 11.98 -2.59
C ARG A 306 8.90 11.48 -1.80
N ILE A 307 8.91 10.22 -1.39
CA ILE A 307 7.83 9.60 -0.60
C ILE A 307 7.61 10.37 0.71
N GLU A 308 8.69 10.79 1.38
CA GLU A 308 8.58 11.57 2.61
C GLU A 308 7.97 12.96 2.38
N ARG A 309 8.33 13.65 1.29
CA ARG A 309 7.68 14.91 0.89
C ARG A 309 6.19 14.71 0.63
N GLU A 310 5.82 13.69 -0.15
CA GLU A 310 4.42 13.39 -0.45
C GLU A 310 3.61 13.04 0.80
N ARG A 311 4.20 12.28 1.74
CA ARG A 311 3.61 11.97 3.05
C ARG A 311 3.39 13.22 3.88
N ARG A 312 4.37 14.12 3.91
CA ARG A 312 4.24 15.40 4.62
C ARG A 312 3.14 16.27 4.03
N GLU A 313 3.09 16.41 2.71
CA GLU A 313 2.03 17.16 2.02
C GLU A 313 0.65 16.54 2.24
N ALA A 314 0.54 15.20 2.22
CA ALA A 314 -0.70 14.50 2.53
C ALA A 314 -1.14 14.71 3.99
N ALA A 315 -0.21 14.66 4.95
CA ALA A 315 -0.49 14.94 6.35
C ALA A 315 -0.94 16.39 6.57
N GLU A 316 -0.30 17.35 5.90
CA GLU A 316 -0.69 18.77 5.95
C GLU A 316 -2.10 18.99 5.34
N ARG A 317 -2.43 18.32 4.23
CA ARG A 317 -3.79 18.35 3.64
C ARG A 317 -4.83 17.74 4.59
N ALA A 318 -4.57 16.56 5.13
CA ALA A 318 -5.47 15.90 6.08
C ALA A 318 -5.69 16.75 7.35
N ALA A 319 -4.65 17.43 7.84
CA ALA A 319 -4.78 18.34 8.97
C ALA A 319 -5.63 19.58 8.66
N ARG A 320 -5.54 20.14 7.45
CA ARG A 320 -6.40 21.24 6.99
C ARG A 320 -7.85 20.80 6.87
N GLU A 321 -8.10 19.67 6.21
CA GLU A 321 -9.45 19.10 6.07
C GLU A 321 -10.09 18.79 7.42
N LYS A 322 -9.31 18.25 8.37
CA LYS A 322 -9.78 17.99 9.73
C LYS A 322 -10.19 19.29 10.44
N LYS A 323 -9.37 20.35 10.36
CA LYS A 323 -9.69 21.66 10.96
C LYS A 323 -10.94 22.27 10.33
N GLU A 324 -11.07 22.22 9.00
CA GLU A 324 -12.25 22.73 8.30
C GLU A 324 -13.52 21.96 8.69
N LYS A 325 -13.43 20.63 8.83
CA LYS A 325 -14.54 19.79 9.29
C LYS A 325 -14.94 20.13 10.73
N GLU A 326 -13.98 20.24 11.65
CA GLU A 326 -14.23 20.62 13.04
C GLU A 326 -14.88 22.01 13.14
N GLU A 327 -14.46 22.98 12.31
CA GLU A 327 -15.07 24.30 12.27
C GLU A 327 -16.50 24.29 11.72
N ARG A 328 -16.78 23.50 10.67
CA ARG A 328 -18.15 23.32 10.15
C ARG A 328 -19.07 22.69 11.20
N GLU A 329 -18.63 21.61 11.83
CA GLU A 329 -19.41 20.93 12.88
C GLU A 329 -19.67 21.86 14.08
N ARG A 330 -18.71 22.73 14.45
CA ARG A 330 -18.91 23.73 15.51
C ARG A 330 -20.00 24.74 15.13
N LYS A 331 -19.94 25.30 13.91
CA LYS A 331 -20.92 26.26 13.41
C LYS A 331 -22.33 25.66 13.33
N GLU A 332 -22.45 24.42 12.88
CA GLU A 332 -23.73 23.70 12.82
C GLU A 332 -24.33 23.49 14.23
N ARG A 333 -23.51 23.11 15.22
CA ARG A 333 -23.97 22.97 16.62
C ARG A 333 -24.45 24.31 17.21
N GLU A 334 -23.69 25.38 17.01
CA GLU A 334 -24.05 26.72 17.47
C GLU A 334 -25.36 27.21 16.83
N GLU A 335 -25.58 26.92 15.53
CA GLU A 335 -26.83 27.28 14.85
C GLU A 335 -28.01 26.43 15.35
N GLN A 336 -27.80 25.13 15.58
CA GLN A 336 -28.83 24.24 16.11
C GLN A 336 -29.26 24.65 17.53
N GLU A 337 -28.31 25.03 18.38
CA GLU A 337 -28.58 25.51 19.74
C GLU A 337 -29.41 26.81 19.71
N LYS A 338 -29.04 27.78 18.86
CA LYS A 338 -29.84 29.01 18.67
C LYS A 338 -31.27 28.72 18.22
N ARG A 339 -31.46 27.79 17.27
CA ARG A 339 -32.80 27.39 16.80
C ARG A 339 -33.63 26.75 17.92
N LEU A 340 -33.01 25.93 18.78
CA LEU A 340 -33.68 25.32 19.92
C LEU A 340 -34.09 26.36 20.96
N GLU A 341 -33.20 27.31 21.30
CA GLU A 341 -33.52 28.40 22.23
C GLU A 341 -34.66 29.28 21.71
N GLU A 342 -34.67 29.61 20.42
CA GLU A 342 -35.72 30.43 19.82
C GLU A 342 -37.07 29.68 19.82
N ALA A 343 -37.07 28.40 19.47
CA ALA A 343 -38.26 27.56 19.55
C ALA A 343 -38.81 27.43 20.98
N GLU A 344 -37.94 27.33 21.99
CA GLU A 344 -38.33 27.28 23.40
C GLU A 344 -38.95 28.61 23.86
N ARG A 345 -38.36 29.75 23.46
CA ARG A 345 -38.92 31.08 23.75
C ARG A 345 -40.32 31.25 23.17
N GLU A 346 -40.54 30.83 21.92
CA GLU A 346 -41.86 30.92 21.29
C GLU A 346 -42.89 29.99 21.97
N ARG A 347 -42.51 28.76 22.32
CA ARG A 347 -43.38 27.85 23.08
C ARG A 347 -43.79 28.46 24.43
N ARG A 348 -42.86 29.12 25.13
CA ARG A 348 -43.16 29.79 26.41
C ARG A 348 -44.15 30.93 26.23
N LYS A 349 -43.96 31.78 25.22
CA LYS A 349 -44.91 32.87 24.89
C LYS A 349 -46.29 32.33 24.54
N GLU A 350 -46.37 31.27 23.74
CA GLU A 350 -47.65 30.67 23.35
C GLU A 350 -48.36 30.04 24.55
N ALA A 351 -47.61 29.36 25.43
CA ALA A 351 -48.13 28.80 26.68
C ALA A 351 -48.68 29.90 27.60
N GLU A 352 -47.97 31.02 27.74
CA GLU A 352 -48.40 32.18 28.53
C GLU A 352 -49.68 32.81 27.95
N ARG A 353 -49.75 32.98 26.62
CA ARG A 353 -50.97 33.48 25.93
C ARG A 353 -52.16 32.55 26.19
N LYS A 354 -52.00 31.25 25.97
CA LYS A 354 -53.06 30.25 26.20
C LYS A 354 -53.52 30.21 27.66
N TRP A 355 -52.58 30.34 28.60
CA TRP A 355 -52.90 30.42 30.03
C TRP A 355 -53.71 31.67 30.34
N ARG A 356 -53.30 32.84 29.82
CA ARG A 356 -53.97 34.12 30.05
C ARG A 356 -55.39 34.16 29.46
N GLU A 357 -55.57 33.63 28.25
CA GLU A 357 -56.89 33.49 27.63
C GLU A 357 -57.81 32.61 28.47
N ARG A 358 -57.32 31.45 28.94
CA ARG A 358 -58.09 30.55 29.80
C ARG A 358 -58.45 31.20 31.14
N TYR A 359 -57.51 31.92 31.74
CA TYR A 359 -57.74 32.63 32.99
C TYR A 359 -58.84 33.68 32.86
N LEU A 360 -58.81 34.50 31.80
CA LEU A 360 -59.83 35.51 31.52
C LEU A 360 -61.20 34.89 31.23
N LEU A 361 -61.25 33.75 30.53
CA LEU A 361 -62.51 33.06 30.24
C LEU A 361 -63.20 32.54 31.51
N ASN A 362 -62.41 32.02 32.44
CA ASN A 362 -62.89 31.41 33.69
C ASN A 362 -63.20 32.45 34.79
N ASN A 363 -62.65 33.66 34.68
CA ASN A 363 -62.80 34.75 35.64
C ASN A 363 -63.43 36.00 34.99
N ARG A 364 -64.71 35.93 34.61
CA ARG A 364 -65.43 37.01 33.92
C ARG A 364 -66.85 37.20 34.43
N THR A 365 -67.41 38.38 34.21
CA THR A 365 -68.86 38.59 34.32
C THR A 365 -69.51 38.17 33.01
N VAL A 366 -70.48 37.26 33.08
CA VAL A 366 -71.28 36.81 31.95
C VAL A 366 -72.60 37.54 31.99
N ILE A 367 -72.94 38.20 30.88
CA ILE A 367 -74.25 38.77 30.61
C ILE A 367 -74.81 37.98 29.41
N VAL A 368 -75.94 37.34 29.60
CA VAL A 368 -76.73 36.73 28.52
C VAL A 368 -77.84 37.72 28.23
N GLU A 369 -78.02 38.05 26.95
CA GLU A 369 -78.98 39.05 26.49
C GLU A 369 -80.10 38.37 25.71
N TYR A 370 -81.29 38.95 25.77
CA TYR A 370 -82.41 38.59 24.90
C TYR A 370 -82.13 39.07 23.46
N PRO A 371 -82.85 38.54 22.44
CA PRO A 371 -82.72 39.03 21.05
C PRO A 371 -83.02 40.53 20.87
N ASN A 372 -83.76 41.13 21.81
CA ASN A 372 -84.06 42.55 21.86
C ASN A 372 -82.96 43.42 22.51
N GLY A 373 -81.85 42.80 22.96
CA GLY A 373 -80.71 43.47 23.59
C GLY A 373 -80.86 43.73 25.09
N MET A 374 -81.97 43.36 25.73
CA MET A 374 -82.12 43.49 27.17
C MET A 374 -81.37 42.37 27.92
N PRO A 375 -80.77 42.63 29.10
CA PRO A 375 -80.04 41.61 29.84
C PRO A 375 -81.00 40.54 30.36
N GLN A 376 -80.89 39.30 29.87
CA GLN A 376 -81.66 38.18 30.38
C GLN A 376 -81.10 37.69 31.72
N LEU A 377 -79.77 37.59 31.82
CA LEU A 377 -79.10 36.94 32.93
C LEU A 377 -77.71 37.56 33.13
N LYS A 378 -77.37 37.94 34.35
CA LYS A 378 -76.04 38.47 34.71
C LYS A 378 -75.51 37.71 35.90
N TYR A 379 -74.30 37.18 35.79
CA TYR A 379 -73.61 36.51 36.89
C TYR A 379 -72.09 36.61 36.71
N LYS A 380 -71.35 36.44 37.80
CA LYS A 380 -69.88 36.39 37.76
C LYS A 380 -69.41 34.94 37.80
N LEU A 381 -68.42 34.63 36.96
CA LEU A 381 -67.65 33.39 37.02
C LEU A 381 -66.33 33.68 37.75
N VAL A 382 -66.01 32.81 38.70
CA VAL A 382 -64.69 32.73 39.34
C VAL A 382 -64.21 31.29 39.21
N ASP A 383 -63.04 31.09 38.61
CA ASP A 383 -62.46 29.79 38.28
C ASP A 383 -63.44 28.83 37.56
N GLY A 384 -64.28 29.38 36.69
CA GLY A 384 -65.26 28.62 35.89
C GLY A 384 -66.57 28.31 36.62
N HIS A 385 -66.72 28.70 37.88
CA HIS A 385 -67.94 28.49 38.67
C HIS A 385 -68.68 29.81 38.93
N ARG A 386 -70.02 29.77 39.01
CA ARG A 386 -70.82 30.96 39.36
C ARG A 386 -70.54 31.36 40.81
N GLU A 387 -70.24 32.64 41.02
CA GLU A 387 -69.87 33.19 42.32
C GLU A 387 -70.53 34.57 42.51
N GLY A 388 -71.11 34.80 43.67
CA GLY A 388 -71.81 36.05 44.01
C GLY A 388 -73.24 36.14 43.45
N LEU A 389 -73.72 37.37 43.32
CA LEU A 389 -75.11 37.64 42.94
C LEU A 389 -75.34 37.36 41.45
N MET A 390 -76.31 36.48 41.17
CA MET A 390 -76.90 36.29 39.85
C MET A 390 -78.22 37.05 39.80
N GLN A 391 -78.44 37.76 38.70
CA GLN A 391 -79.63 38.55 38.46
C GLN A 391 -80.26 38.12 37.14
N ARG A 392 -81.58 38.02 37.08
CA ARG A 392 -82.35 37.67 35.88
C ARG A 392 -83.43 38.71 35.66
N TRP A 393 -83.60 39.14 34.42
CA TRP A 393 -84.67 40.04 34.02
C TRP A 393 -85.60 39.36 33.01
N ASP A 394 -86.79 39.90 32.82
CA ASP A 394 -87.68 39.52 31.73
C ASP A 394 -87.36 40.27 30.42
N GLU A 395 -88.09 39.96 29.35
CA GLU A 395 -87.89 40.59 28.03
C GLU A 395 -88.15 42.10 28.04
N GLN A 396 -88.91 42.59 29.03
CA GLN A 396 -89.23 44.00 29.20
C GLN A 396 -88.18 44.73 30.07
N GLY A 397 -87.19 44.01 30.60
CA GLY A 397 -86.12 44.55 31.44
C GLY A 397 -86.47 44.68 32.92
N ASN A 398 -87.60 44.11 33.36
CA ASN A 398 -87.95 44.07 34.78
C ASN A 398 -87.16 42.96 35.46
N LEU A 399 -86.56 43.28 36.61
CA LEU A 399 -85.84 42.31 37.42
C LEU A 399 -86.83 41.26 37.93
N ARG A 400 -86.53 39.98 37.73
CA ARG A 400 -87.40 38.84 38.11
C ARG A 400 -86.80 37.97 39.19
N GLU A 401 -85.49 37.83 39.21
CA GLU A 401 -84.81 36.94 40.15
C GLU A 401 -83.45 37.52 40.53
N GLU A 402 -83.15 37.50 41.81
CA GLU A 402 -81.81 37.71 42.37
C GLU A 402 -81.48 36.50 43.23
N THR A 403 -80.35 35.85 42.96
CA THR A 403 -79.91 34.65 43.67
C THR A 403 -78.43 34.70 43.94
N GLU A 404 -78.01 34.50 45.18
CA GLU A 404 -76.61 34.35 45.53
C GLU A 404 -76.09 32.94 45.21
N TYR A 405 -74.94 32.88 44.54
CA TYR A 405 -74.21 31.65 44.23
C TYR A 405 -72.85 31.63 44.92
N SER A 406 -72.42 30.45 45.34
CA SER A 406 -71.05 30.17 45.79
C SER A 406 -70.61 28.84 45.18
N ARG A 407 -69.44 28.84 44.52
CA ARG A 407 -68.86 27.67 43.83
C ARG A 407 -69.86 26.94 42.92
N GLY A 408 -70.65 27.70 42.17
CA GLY A 408 -71.61 27.19 41.19
C GLY A 408 -72.95 26.72 41.75
N ARG A 409 -73.15 26.77 43.08
CA ARG A 409 -74.39 26.36 43.75
C ARG A 409 -75.09 27.55 44.39
N LYS A 410 -76.42 27.55 44.45
CA LYS A 410 -77.21 28.56 45.16
C LYS A 410 -76.88 28.48 46.64
N GLN A 411 -76.37 29.57 47.19
CA GLN A 411 -75.88 29.66 48.56
C GLN A 411 -76.03 31.11 49.00
N GLY A 412 -77.07 31.39 49.77
CA GLY A 412 -77.39 32.76 50.15
C GLY A 412 -78.84 33.14 49.93
N MET A 413 -79.10 34.44 49.91
CA MET A 413 -80.43 34.98 49.75
C MET A 413 -80.93 34.85 48.30
N VAL A 414 -82.23 34.57 48.15
CA VAL A 414 -82.92 34.60 46.87
C VAL A 414 -84.15 35.51 46.97
N THR A 415 -84.36 36.32 45.94
CA THR A 415 -85.53 37.19 45.81
C THR A 415 -86.13 37.03 44.43
N TYR A 416 -87.43 36.77 44.37
CA TYR A 416 -88.24 36.79 43.16
C TYR A 416 -89.13 38.03 43.17
N TYR A 417 -89.33 38.60 41.99
CA TYR A 417 -90.06 39.85 41.80
C TYR A 417 -91.19 39.67 40.77
N TYR A 418 -92.32 40.30 41.05
CA TYR A 418 -93.42 40.47 40.10
C TYR A 418 -93.05 41.43 38.97
N SER A 419 -93.89 41.48 37.92
CA SER A 419 -93.63 42.32 36.73
C SER A 419 -93.55 43.80 37.04
N ASP A 420 -94.23 44.22 38.11
CA ASP A 420 -94.28 45.58 38.61
C ASP A 420 -93.11 45.94 39.54
N GLY A 421 -92.20 44.98 39.78
CA GLY A 421 -91.03 45.13 40.66
C GLY A 421 -91.30 44.89 42.13
N GLN A 422 -92.53 44.56 42.54
CA GLN A 422 -92.81 44.16 43.92
C GLN A 422 -92.23 42.78 44.21
N LYS A 423 -91.87 42.52 45.48
CA LYS A 423 -91.28 41.24 45.88
C LYS A 423 -92.37 40.17 45.89
N GLU A 424 -92.28 39.24 44.96
CA GLU A 424 -93.13 38.05 44.94
C GLU A 424 -92.73 37.11 46.08
N MET A 425 -91.43 36.86 46.23
CA MET A 425 -90.94 35.86 47.17
C MET A 425 -89.51 36.15 47.60
N VAL A 426 -89.21 35.97 48.88
CA VAL A 426 -87.84 36.02 49.41
C VAL A 426 -87.59 34.77 50.22
N GLY A 427 -86.41 34.18 50.05
CA GLY A 427 -85.98 33.02 50.79
C GLY A 427 -84.46 32.94 50.88
N PHE A 428 -83.99 31.80 51.33
CA PHE A 428 -82.57 31.50 51.43
C PHE A 428 -82.31 30.08 50.93
N TYR A 429 -81.17 29.89 50.26
CA TYR A 429 -80.67 28.61 49.80
C TYR A 429 -79.37 28.25 50.51
N ILE A 430 -79.22 26.98 50.89
CA ILE A 430 -77.95 26.38 51.32
C ILE A 430 -77.71 25.18 50.41
N LEU A 431 -76.63 25.18 49.65
CA LEU A 431 -76.25 24.11 48.71
C LEU A 431 -77.40 23.67 47.80
N ASP A 432 -78.05 24.64 47.13
CA ASP A 432 -79.22 24.44 46.25
C ASP A 432 -80.53 23.99 46.93
N GLU A 433 -80.52 23.76 48.25
CA GLU A 433 -81.71 23.38 49.02
C GLU A 433 -82.33 24.59 49.74
N ARG A 434 -83.67 24.67 49.74
CA ARG A 434 -84.39 25.75 50.44
C ARG A 434 -84.12 25.66 51.94
N ALA A 435 -83.70 26.76 52.53
CA ALA A 435 -83.40 26.85 53.95
C ALA A 435 -84.02 28.11 54.56
N GLY A 436 -84.34 28.04 55.86
CA GLY A 436 -84.80 29.19 56.62
C GLY A 436 -86.23 29.64 56.26
N LEU A 437 -86.49 30.93 56.44
CA LEU A 437 -87.81 31.52 56.27
C LEU A 437 -88.00 32.03 54.85
N TRP A 438 -88.95 31.42 54.16
CA TRP A 438 -89.47 31.83 52.87
C TRP A 438 -90.73 32.64 53.09
N ARG A 439 -90.83 33.79 52.45
CA ARG A 439 -91.99 34.68 52.53
C ARG A 439 -92.40 35.02 51.12
N GLY A 440 -93.68 34.89 50.82
CA GLY A 440 -94.29 35.34 49.58
C GLY A 440 -95.37 36.37 49.85
N TRP A 441 -95.51 37.31 48.92
CA TRP A 441 -96.51 38.36 48.93
C TRP A 441 -97.42 38.19 47.72
N HIS A 442 -98.66 38.66 47.80
CA HIS A 442 -99.55 38.79 46.64
C HIS A 442 -99.13 40.04 45.84
N GLU A 443 -99.66 40.21 44.63
CA GLU A 443 -99.33 41.36 43.76
C GLU A 443 -99.71 42.72 44.39
N ASP A 444 -100.66 42.74 45.34
CA ASP A 444 -101.05 43.92 46.12
C ASP A 444 -100.07 44.25 47.27
N GLY A 445 -99.01 43.45 47.44
CA GLY A 445 -98.00 43.60 48.48
C GLY A 445 -98.41 43.05 49.85
N THR A 446 -99.62 42.50 50.00
CA THR A 446 -100.03 41.81 51.22
C THR A 446 -99.33 40.45 51.32
N LYS A 447 -99.11 39.93 52.53
CA LYS A 447 -98.46 38.62 52.69
C LYS A 447 -99.37 37.55 52.11
N SER A 448 -98.83 36.73 51.22
CA SER A 448 -99.53 35.59 50.61
C SER A 448 -99.24 34.31 51.37
N PHE A 449 -97.97 34.07 51.68
CA PHE A 449 -97.57 32.91 52.46
C PHE A 449 -96.25 33.11 53.19
N GLN A 450 -96.02 32.26 54.18
CA GLN A 450 -94.74 32.12 54.84
C GLN A 450 -94.46 30.63 55.05
N SER A 451 -93.31 30.15 54.60
CA SER A 451 -92.86 28.78 54.82
C SER A 451 -91.52 28.78 55.55
N GLN A 452 -91.34 27.83 56.46
CA GLN A 452 -90.10 27.61 57.17
C GLN A 452 -89.53 26.27 56.76
N TYR A 453 -88.30 26.27 56.23
CA TYR A 453 -87.57 25.09 55.83
C TYR A 453 -86.42 24.82 56.80
N ARG A 454 -86.25 23.55 57.19
CA ARG A 454 -85.09 23.04 57.95
C ARG A 454 -84.59 21.78 57.26
N ASP A 455 -83.28 21.70 57.02
CA ASP A 455 -82.62 20.56 56.34
C ASP A 455 -83.30 20.19 55.01
N GLY A 456 -83.61 21.20 54.19
CA GLY A 456 -84.27 21.04 52.89
C GLY A 456 -85.77 20.70 52.96
N GLN A 457 -86.33 20.41 54.14
CA GLN A 457 -87.71 19.98 54.33
C GLN A 457 -88.61 21.12 54.85
N LEU A 458 -89.85 21.15 54.37
CA LEU A 458 -90.87 22.10 54.82
C LEU A 458 -91.32 21.75 56.25
N HIS A 459 -90.99 22.61 57.20
CA HIS A 459 -91.29 22.42 58.62
C HIS A 459 -92.62 23.07 59.03
N LYS A 460 -92.91 24.24 58.49
CA LYS A 460 -94.14 24.99 58.75
C LYS A 460 -94.52 25.78 57.52
N TRP A 461 -95.81 25.83 57.19
CA TRP A 461 -96.33 26.69 56.14
C TRP A 461 -97.57 27.42 56.63
N GLU A 462 -97.63 28.71 56.38
CA GLU A 462 -98.76 29.58 56.66
C GLU A 462 -99.17 30.21 55.33
N GLN A 463 -100.45 30.12 54.99
CA GLN A 463 -101.04 30.82 53.85
C GLN A 463 -102.00 31.88 54.38
N PHE A 464 -101.95 33.06 53.79
CA PHE A 464 -102.73 34.23 54.15
C PHE A 464 -103.66 34.56 52.97
N SER A 465 -104.96 34.58 53.23
CA SER A 465 -105.98 35.01 52.26
C SER A 465 -106.07 36.55 52.21
N GLU A 466 -106.49 37.12 51.08
CA GLU A 466 -106.64 38.57 50.88
C GLU A 466 -107.53 39.24 51.96
N ASP A 467 -108.46 38.46 52.54
CA ASP A 467 -109.39 38.88 53.61
C ASP A 467 -108.76 38.92 55.02
N GLY A 468 -107.44 38.69 55.15
CA GLY A 468 -106.69 38.76 56.41
C GLY A 468 -106.76 37.50 57.30
N THR A 469 -107.41 36.43 56.85
CA THR A 469 -107.42 35.13 57.56
C THR A 469 -106.19 34.30 57.19
N SER A 470 -105.54 33.71 58.20
CA SER A 470 -104.36 32.85 58.00
C SER A 470 -104.68 31.39 58.27
N ARG A 471 -104.31 30.49 57.35
CA ARG A 471 -104.31 29.03 57.57
C ARG A 471 -102.89 28.54 57.75
N THR A 472 -102.64 27.91 58.90
CA THR A 472 -101.35 27.28 59.21
C THR A 472 -101.43 25.78 58.92
N TYR A 473 -100.51 25.29 58.11
CA TYR A 473 -100.29 23.89 57.80
C TYR A 473 -98.99 23.44 58.48
N GLY A 474 -99.14 22.63 59.52
CA GLY A 474 -98.04 21.94 60.22
C GLY A 474 -97.82 20.53 59.69
N LYS A 475 -96.72 19.89 60.12
CA LYS A 475 -96.24 18.59 59.62
C LYS A 475 -97.36 17.53 59.55
N ALA A 476 -97.68 17.08 58.34
CA ALA A 476 -98.38 15.81 58.13
C ALA A 476 -97.37 14.67 58.38
N GLU A 477 -97.52 13.97 59.51
CA GLU A 477 -97.00 12.61 59.61
C GLU A 477 -97.82 11.74 58.67
N SER A 478 -97.24 11.40 57.52
CA SER A 478 -97.74 10.31 56.68
C SER A 478 -97.73 9.03 57.51
N ARG A 479 -98.93 8.49 57.75
CA ARG A 479 -99.22 7.23 58.46
C ARG A 479 -98.93 5.97 57.63
N PHE A 480 -98.01 6.05 56.68
CA PHE A 480 -97.48 4.89 55.98
C PHE A 480 -95.97 4.86 56.15
N GLY A 481 -95.49 3.91 56.96
CA GLY A 481 -94.09 3.55 56.97
C GLY A 481 -93.71 2.92 55.63
N HIS A 482 -92.65 3.42 55.04
CA HIS A 482 -91.62 2.66 54.33
C HIS A 482 -90.33 3.46 54.33
#